data_AF-A0A1J3G607-F1
#
_entry.id   AF-A0A1J3G607-F1
#
_cell.length_a   1.000
_cell.length_b   1.000
_cell.length_c   1.000
_cell.angle_alpha   90.00
_cell.angle_beta   90.00
_cell.angle_gamma   90.00
#
_symmetry.space_group_name_H-M   'P 1'
#
loop_
_entity.id
_entity.type
_entity.pdbx_description
1 polymer ?
#
loop_
_entity_poly.entity_id
_entity_poly.type
_entity_poly.pdbx_seq_one_letter_code
_entity_poly.pdbx_strand_id
1 'polypeptide(L)'
;KGANTTTYFAMKVMDKASLVSRNKLLRAQTEREILSQLDHPFLPTLYSHFETDKFYCLVMEFCSGGNLYSLRQKQPNKCFTEDAARFFASEVLLA
;
A
#
# COMPACT_ATOMS: atom_id res chain seq x y z
N LYS A 1 3.11 -15.85 -30.36
CA LYS A 1 3.00 -16.44 -29.00
C LYS A 1 2.76 -15.28 -28.03
N GLY A 2 1.50 -14.96 -27.73
CA GLY A 2 1.17 -13.91 -26.75
C GLY A 2 1.50 -14.43 -25.35
N ALA A 3 2.33 -13.71 -24.60
CA ALA A 3 2.65 -14.07 -23.23
C ALA A 3 1.39 -13.85 -22.37
N ASN A 4 0.85 -14.92 -21.78
CA ASN A 4 -0.13 -14.82 -20.71
C ASN A 4 0.59 -14.33 -19.45
N THR A 5 0.71 -13.01 -19.27
CA THR A 5 1.23 -12.44 -18.03
C THR A 5 0.11 -12.42 -16.99
N THR A 6 0.23 -13.25 -15.96
CA THR A 6 -0.62 -13.18 -14.78
C THR A 6 -0.30 -11.89 -14.02
N THR A 7 -1.26 -10.96 -13.96
CA THR A 7 -1.13 -9.73 -13.18
C THR A 7 -1.65 -9.94 -11.77
N TYR A 8 -0.85 -9.58 -10.77
CA TYR A 8 -1.22 -9.66 -9.36
C TYR A 8 -1.68 -8.29 -8.84
N PHE A 9 -2.64 -8.32 -7.92
CA PHE A 9 -3.17 -7.13 -7.24
C PHE A 9 -3.21 -7.38 -5.72
N ALA A 10 -3.09 -6.31 -4.94
CA ALA A 10 -3.37 -6.34 -3.51
C ALA A 10 -4.80 -5.86 -3.26
N MET A 11 -5.55 -6.56 -2.41
CA MET A 11 -6.87 -6.12 -1.97
C MET A 11 -6.86 -5.84 -0.48
N LYS A 12 -7.11 -4.58 -0.09
CA LYS A 12 -7.34 -4.20 1.31
C LYS A 12 -8.82 -4.35 1.63
N VAL A 13 -9.15 -5.27 2.54
CA VAL A 13 -10.52 -5.54 2.99
C VAL A 13 -10.72 -4.98 4.40
N MET A 14 -11.73 -4.15 4.59
CA MET A 14 -12.00 -3.46 5.85
C MET A 14 -13.44 -3.69 6.30
N ASP A 15 -13.62 -4.32 7.45
CA ASP A 15 -14.94 -4.60 8.05
C ASP A 15 -15.62 -3.32 8.56
N LYS A 16 -16.84 -3.07 8.09
CA LYS A 16 -17.61 -1.85 8.39
C LYS A 16 -17.90 -1.72 9.89
N ALA A 17 -18.30 -2.79 10.57
CA ALA A 17 -18.60 -2.78 12.01
C ALA A 17 -17.34 -2.51 12.85
N SER A 18 -16.21 -3.07 12.46
CA SER A 18 -14.90 -2.86 13.09
C SER A 18 -14.41 -1.42 12.93
N LEU A 19 -14.67 -0.81 11.77
CA LEU A 19 -14.32 0.60 11.53
C LEU A 19 -15.15 1.54 12.41
N VAL A 20 -16.45 1.28 12.55
CA VAL A 20 -17.33 2.08 13.42
C VAL A 20 -16.94 1.91 14.89
N SER A 21 -16.84 0.67 15.37
CA SER A 21 -16.54 0.40 16.79
C SER A 21 -15.18 0.95 17.25
N ARG A 22 -14.19 1.07 16.35
CA ARG A 22 -12.86 1.60 16.64
C ARG A 22 -12.69 3.09 16.28
N ASN A 23 -13.76 3.76 15.88
CA ASN A 23 -13.75 5.15 15.39
C ASN A 23 -12.70 5.38 14.27
N LYS A 24 -12.67 4.47 13.30
CA LYS A 24 -11.76 4.49 12.14
C LYS A 24 -12.46 4.71 10.80
N LEU A 25 -13.79 4.87 10.79
CA LEU A 25 -14.56 5.06 9.56
C LEU A 25 -14.05 6.24 8.73
N LEU A 26 -13.86 7.40 9.37
CA LEU A 26 -13.35 8.60 8.69
C LEU A 26 -11.96 8.35 8.09
N ARG A 27 -11.06 7.66 8.82
CA ARG A 27 -9.72 7.31 8.32
C ARG A 27 -9.78 6.45 7.06
N ALA A 28 -10.69 5.47 7.00
CA ALA A 28 -10.87 4.63 5.81
C ALA A 28 -11.42 5.42 4.62
N GLN A 29 -12.33 6.38 4.87
CA GLN A 29 -12.86 7.26 3.81
C GLN A 29 -11.78 8.20 3.27
N THR A 30 -11.00 8.83 4.16
CA THR A 30 -9.88 9.70 3.79
C THR A 30 -8.83 8.93 3.00
N GLU A 31 -8.47 7.71 3.40
CA GLU A 31 -7.53 6.88 2.65
C GLU A 31 -8.00 6.63 1.21
N ARG A 32 -9.27 6.24 1.03
CA ARG A 32 -9.85 6.02 -0.31
C ARG A 32 -9.82 7.31 -1.15
N GLU A 33 -10.20 8.43 -0.55
CA GLU A 33 -10.26 9.73 -1.24
C GLU A 33 -8.88 10.21 -1.68
N ILE A 34 -7.87 10.13 -0.81
CA ILE A 34 -6.49 10.49 -1.16
C ILE A 34 -5.98 9.55 -2.25
N LEU A 35 -6.08 8.22 -2.05
CA LEU A 35 -5.59 7.25 -3.02
C LEU A 35 -6.26 7.37 -4.40
N SER A 36 -7.52 7.84 -4.47
CA SER A 36 -8.20 8.07 -5.75
C SER A 36 -7.68 9.29 -6.53
N GLN A 37 -6.92 10.16 -5.89
CA GLN A 37 -6.37 11.39 -6.48
C GLN A 37 -4.87 11.28 -6.78
N LEU A 38 -4.24 10.17 -6.41
CA LEU A 38 -2.80 9.98 -6.54
C LEU A 38 -2.46 9.16 -7.78
N ASP A 39 -1.56 9.71 -8.59
CA ASP A 39 -0.83 9.01 -9.64
C ASP A 39 0.64 9.44 -9.52
N HIS A 40 1.41 8.68 -8.73
CA HIS A 40 2.78 9.05 -8.37
C HIS A 40 3.69 7.81 -8.36
N PRO A 41 4.90 7.86 -8.97
CA PRO A 41 5.77 6.69 -9.14
C PRO A 41 6.25 6.04 -7.83
N PHE A 42 6.12 6.72 -6.69
CA PHE A 42 6.52 6.20 -5.38
C PHE A 42 5.35 5.88 -4.44
N LEU A 43 4.11 5.92 -4.94
CA LEU A 43 2.92 5.58 -4.16
C LEU A 43 2.14 4.45 -4.87
N PRO A 44 1.62 3.45 -4.13
CA PRO A 44 0.82 2.39 -4.73
C PRO A 44 -0.44 2.95 -5.39
N THR A 45 -0.66 2.61 -6.66
CA THR A 45 -1.85 3.00 -7.41
C THR A 45 -3.09 2.30 -6.88
N LEU A 46 -4.19 3.05 -6.73
CA LEU A 46 -5.53 2.50 -6.54
C LEU A 46 -6.19 2.27 -7.90
N TYR A 47 -6.42 1.01 -8.26
CA TYR A 47 -7.06 0.68 -9.54
C TYR A 47 -8.59 0.72 -9.46
N SER A 48 -9.16 0.32 -8.32
CA SER A 48 -10.60 0.27 -8.12
C SER A 48 -10.94 0.21 -6.63
N HIS A 49 -12.18 0.56 -6.28
CA HIS A 49 -12.74 0.30 -4.96
C HIS A 49 -14.20 -0.13 -5.08
N PHE A 50 -14.65 -0.97 -4.16
CA PHE A 50 -16.04 -1.38 -4.07
C PHE A 50 -16.42 -1.67 -2.62
N GLU A 51 -17.72 -1.83 -2.37
CA GLU A 51 -18.22 -2.21 -1.07
C GLU A 51 -19.20 -3.38 -1.18
N THR A 52 -19.32 -4.11 -0.07
CA THR A 52 -20.36 -5.11 0.16
C THR A 52 -21.14 -4.71 1.42
N ASP A 53 -22.12 -5.51 1.82
CA ASP A 53 -22.86 -5.28 3.06
C ASP A 53 -21.94 -5.19 4.28
N LYS A 54 -20.82 -5.93 4.27
CA LYS A 54 -19.91 -6.04 5.43
C LYS A 54 -18.59 -5.31 5.26
N PHE A 55 -18.11 -5.11 4.03
CA PHE A 55 -16.73 -4.68 3.79
C PHE A 55 -16.62 -3.46 2.87
N TYR A 56 -15.61 -2.64 3.11
CA TYR A 56 -14.98 -1.80 2.10
C TYR A 56 -13.76 -2.52 1.51
N CYS A 57 -13.60 -2.48 0.19
CA CYS A 57 -12.52 -3.15 -0.53
C CYS A 57 -11.79 -2.14 -1.42
N LEU A 58 -10.46 -2.07 -1.28
CA LEU A 58 -9.57 -1.30 -2.16
C LEU A 58 -8.72 -2.27 -2.97
N VAL A 59 -8.73 -2.14 -4.30
CA VAL A 59 -7.89 -2.92 -5.22
C VAL A 59 -6.73 -2.05 -5.68
N MET A 60 -5.51 -2.45 -5.36
CA MET A 60 -4.30 -1.65 -5.49
C MET A 60 -3.12 -2.45 -6.03
N GLU A 61 -2.05 -1.74 -6.37
CA GLU A 61 -0.77 -2.32 -6.80
C GLU A 61 -0.26 -3.38 -5.81
N PHE A 62 0.21 -4.52 -6.34
CA PHE A 62 0.85 -5.57 -5.55
C PHE A 62 2.36 -5.35 -5.48
N CYS A 63 2.82 -4.74 -4.38
CA CYS A 63 4.24 -4.54 -4.11
C CYS A 63 4.91 -5.81 -3.55
N SER A 64 5.41 -6.67 -4.43
CA SER A 64 5.99 -7.97 -4.06
C SER A 64 7.26 -7.91 -3.18
N GLY A 65 7.92 -6.77 -3.11
CA GLY A 65 9.14 -6.55 -2.32
C GLY A 65 8.93 -6.53 -0.80
N GLY A 66 7.69 -6.46 -0.32
CA GLY A 66 7.38 -6.34 1.11
C GLY A 66 7.57 -4.92 1.63
N ASN A 67 7.96 -4.78 2.89
CA ASN A 67 8.12 -3.47 3.54
C ASN A 67 9.56 -3.23 4.03
N LEU A 68 9.91 -1.95 4.21
CA LEU A 68 11.24 -1.53 4.63
C LEU A 68 11.64 -2.08 6.01
N TYR A 69 10.68 -2.28 6.92
CA TYR A 69 10.98 -2.88 8.23
C TYR A 69 11.51 -4.31 8.07
N SER A 70 10.80 -5.16 7.33
CA SER A 70 11.21 -6.54 7.06
C SER A 70 12.53 -6.59 6.27
N LEU A 71 12.74 -5.66 5.33
CA LEU A 71 14.01 -5.57 4.61
C LEU A 71 15.18 -5.18 5.52
N ARG A 72 14.98 -4.21 6.42
CA ARG A 72 15.96 -3.76 7.41
C ARG A 72 16.36 -4.88 8.37
N GLN A 73 15.39 -5.69 8.81
CA GLN A 73 15.65 -6.81 9.72
C GLN A 73 16.58 -7.88 9.13
N LYS A 74 16.70 -7.94 7.80
CA LYS A 74 17.60 -8.86 7.08
C LYS A 74 19.01 -8.29 6.89
N GLN A 75 19.23 -7.01 7.19
CA GLN A 75 20.54 -6.36 7.03
C GLN A 75 21.47 -6.66 8.22
N PRO A 76 22.80 -6.58 8.03
CA PRO A 76 23.76 -6.61 9.13
C PRO A 76 23.42 -5.59 10.21
N ASN A 77 23.48 -6.00 11.48
CA ASN A 77 23.13 -5.17 12.63
C ASN A 77 21.71 -4.54 12.61
N LYS A 78 20.82 -5.00 11.71
CA LYS A 78 19.48 -4.43 11.49
C LYS A 78 19.53 -2.95 11.07
N CYS A 79 20.57 -2.57 10.33
CA CYS A 79 20.78 -1.22 9.82
C CYS A 79 21.00 -1.24 8.32
N PHE A 80 20.48 -0.23 7.63
CA PHE A 80 20.84 0.01 6.24
C PHE A 80 22.24 0.62 6.15
N THR A 81 22.92 0.40 5.02
CA THR A 81 24.08 1.22 4.65
C THR A 81 23.62 2.66 4.41
N GLU A 82 24.53 3.62 4.51
CA GLU A 82 24.20 5.02 4.28
C GLU A 82 23.62 5.25 2.88
N ASP A 83 24.19 4.60 1.85
CA ASP A 83 23.70 4.72 0.48
C ASP A 83 22.28 4.19 0.31
N ALA A 84 21.96 3.04 0.91
CA ALA A 84 20.60 2.49 0.85
C ALA A 84 19.60 3.36 1.62
N ALA A 85 20.00 3.88 2.78
CA ALA A 85 19.18 4.81 3.55
C ALA A 85 18.91 6.10 2.77
N ARG A 86 19.93 6.66 2.10
CA ARG A 86 19.81 7.85 1.24
C ARG A 86 18.85 7.60 0.09
N PHE A 87 18.95 6.44 -0.57
CA PHE A 87 18.06 6.07 -1.67
C PHE A 87 16.59 6.02 -1.24
N PHE A 88 16.26 5.20 -0.23
CA PHE A 88 14.86 5.06 0.22
C PHE A 88 14.31 6.34 0.84
N ALA A 89 15.13 7.11 1.58
CA ALA A 89 14.71 8.40 2.12
C ALA A 89 14.39 9.41 1.01
N SER A 90 15.12 9.36 -0.11
CA SER A 90 14.87 10.22 -1.26
C SER A 90 13.54 9.89 -1.95
N GLU A 91 13.21 8.60 -2.11
CA GLU A 91 11.89 8.18 -2.64
C GLU A 91 10.75 8.60 -1.70
N VAL A 92 10.92 8.42 -0.38
CA VAL A 92 9.93 8.86 0.62
C VAL A 92 9.76 10.37 0.64
N LEU A 93 10.82 11.14 0.41
CA LEU A 93 10.76 12.60 0.33
C LEU A 93 9.97 13.08 -0.91
N LEU A 94 10.06 12.34 -2.02
CA LEU A 94 9.39 12.67 -3.26
C LEU A 94 7.91 12.22 -3.27
N ALA A 95 7.57 11.17 -2.53
CA ALA A 95 6.23 10.59 -2.42
C ALA A 95 5.24 11.53 -1.72
#